data_AF-S6HIM8-F1
#
_entry.id   AF-S6HIM8-F1
#
_cell.length_a   1.000
_cell.length_b   1.000
_cell.length_c   1.000
_cell.angle_alpha   90.00
_cell.angle_beta   90.00
_cell.angle_gamma   90.00
#
_symmetry.space_group_name_H-M   'P 1'
#
loop_
_entity.id
_entity.type
_entity.pdbx_description
1 polymer ?
#
loop_
_entity_poly.entity_id
_entity_poly.type
_entity_poly.pdbx_seq_one_letter_code
_entity_poly.pdbx_strand_id
1 'polypeptide(L)'
;MQDYFKGFTIDLTLVKQHYLDRESVSKKLIKHLGNSDLQKYSELAVGVSDTIGNFSAAEHALGPKILEMNSYDSISKLAINLSEINIKAMHVADFIYQANLPYLKIGVGSEMACLLQPSRLWVGNVRTIWCHLVVKHEGDWGIANEELRLYKVDDTTSEMHYRIWKDIYIRMKFNLDKIYDLSVVWAKEQNIEPGKEKYLWVDAICSHLYDCE
;
A
#
# COMPACT_ATOMS: atom_id res chain seq x y z
N MET A 1 18.82 -14.58 -10.76
CA MET A 1 17.78 -14.12 -9.81
C MET A 1 16.69 -15.18 -9.84
N GLN A 2 16.23 -15.68 -8.69
CA GLN A 2 15.15 -16.66 -8.66
C GLN A 2 13.83 -15.94 -8.92
N ASP A 3 13.08 -16.39 -9.92
CA ASP A 3 11.74 -15.87 -10.20
C ASP A 3 10.70 -16.63 -9.36
N TYR A 4 10.22 -15.97 -8.30
CA TYR A 4 9.22 -16.52 -7.37
C TYR A 4 7.81 -16.55 -7.98
N PHE A 5 7.57 -15.85 -9.08
CA PHE A 5 6.26 -15.74 -9.73
C PHE A 5 6.24 -16.50 -11.06
N LYS A 6 7.06 -17.55 -11.16
CA LYS A 6 7.08 -18.43 -12.33
C LYS A 6 5.67 -19.00 -12.60
N GLY A 7 5.15 -18.75 -13.80
CA GLY A 7 3.81 -19.17 -14.20
C GLY A 7 2.77 -18.04 -14.20
N PHE A 8 3.08 -16.90 -13.57
CA PHE A 8 2.30 -15.69 -13.72
C PHE A 8 2.72 -14.96 -15.00
N THR A 9 1.76 -14.40 -15.71
CA THR A 9 2.01 -13.54 -16.87
C THR A 9 1.62 -12.11 -16.50
N ILE A 10 2.58 -11.18 -16.56
CA ILE A 10 2.36 -9.78 -16.19
C ILE A 10 2.55 -8.88 -17.41
N ASP A 11 1.57 -8.01 -17.68
CA ASP A 11 1.67 -6.94 -18.68
C ASP A 11 2.21 -5.66 -18.01
N LEU A 12 3.47 -5.34 -18.29
CA LEU A 12 4.09 -4.16 -17.67
C LEU A 12 3.62 -2.83 -18.26
N THR A 13 2.88 -2.84 -19.37
CA THR A 13 2.20 -1.64 -19.87
C THR A 13 1.08 -1.24 -18.91
N LEU A 14 0.29 -2.21 -18.44
CA LEU A 14 -0.77 -1.97 -17.47
C LEU A 14 -0.21 -1.57 -16.11
N VAL A 15 0.85 -2.25 -15.65
CA VAL A 15 1.59 -1.87 -14.42
C VAL A 15 2.09 -0.44 -14.53
N LYS A 16 2.67 -0.06 -15.67
CA LYS A 16 3.18 1.30 -15.89
C LYS A 16 2.05 2.33 -15.83
N GLN A 17 0.90 2.04 -16.40
CA GLN A 17 -0.26 2.92 -16.33
C GLN A 17 -0.74 3.10 -14.88
N HIS A 18 -0.91 2.00 -14.13
CA HIS A 18 -1.24 2.04 -12.71
C HIS A 18 -0.24 2.90 -11.93
N TYR A 19 1.06 2.68 -12.13
CA TYR A 19 2.12 3.47 -11.50
C TYR A 19 1.98 4.97 -11.79
N LEU A 20 1.76 5.34 -13.05
CA LEU A 20 1.64 6.75 -13.45
C LEU A 20 0.42 7.42 -12.83
N ASP A 21 -0.70 6.71 -12.74
CA ASP A 21 -1.90 7.22 -12.10
C ASP A 21 -1.67 7.45 -10.60
N ARG A 22 -1.02 6.51 -9.92
CA ARG A 22 -0.64 6.63 -8.50
C ARG A 22 0.38 7.75 -8.26
N GLU A 23 1.36 7.91 -9.15
CA GLU A 23 2.33 9.02 -9.08
C GLU A 23 1.64 10.39 -9.24
N SER A 24 0.66 10.49 -10.14
CA SER A 24 -0.17 11.69 -10.32
C SER A 24 -0.97 12.03 -9.08
N VAL A 25 -1.62 11.03 -8.47
CA VAL A 25 -2.35 11.17 -7.20
C VAL A 25 -1.43 11.56 -6.06
N SER A 26 -0.26 10.91 -5.92
CA SER A 26 0.75 11.26 -4.91
C SER A 26 1.12 12.74 -4.97
N LYS A 27 1.40 13.26 -6.17
CA LYS A 27 1.68 14.70 -6.39
C LYS A 27 0.52 15.60 -5.97
N LYS A 28 -0.73 15.24 -6.30
CA LYS A 28 -1.93 16.00 -5.89
C LYS A 28 -2.10 15.99 -4.37
N LEU A 29 -1.93 14.83 -3.75
CA LEU A 29 -2.09 14.62 -2.31
C LEU A 29 -1.05 15.43 -1.51
N ILE A 30 0.22 15.39 -1.91
CA ILE A 30 1.29 16.22 -1.33
C ILE A 30 0.98 17.71 -1.49
N LYS A 31 0.49 18.13 -2.66
CA LYS A 31 0.12 19.54 -2.91
C LYS A 31 -1.03 19.99 -2.00
N HIS A 32 -2.08 19.19 -1.84
CA HIS A 32 -3.20 19.54 -0.96
C HIS A 32 -2.76 19.63 0.49
N LEU A 33 -1.90 18.72 0.96
CA LEU A 33 -1.34 18.77 2.31
C LEU A 33 -0.50 20.05 2.51
N GLY A 34 0.40 20.37 1.58
CA GLY A 34 1.25 21.55 1.63
C GLY A 34 0.49 22.88 1.58
N ASN A 35 -0.64 22.92 0.88
CA ASN A 35 -1.53 24.09 0.80
C ASN A 35 -2.51 24.20 1.98
N SER A 36 -2.50 23.25 2.92
CA SER A 36 -3.51 23.13 3.98
C SER A 36 -4.96 23.01 3.45
N ASP A 37 -5.15 22.44 2.26
CA ASP A 37 -6.47 22.11 1.70
C ASP A 37 -7.01 20.82 2.35
N LEU A 38 -7.29 20.85 3.66
CA LEU A 38 -7.52 19.63 4.47
C LEU A 38 -8.66 18.74 3.97
N GLN A 39 -9.74 19.36 3.47
CA GLN A 39 -10.87 18.63 2.89
C GLN A 39 -10.46 17.86 1.64
N LYS A 40 -9.85 18.55 0.66
CA LYS A 40 -9.39 17.92 -0.59
C LYS A 40 -8.34 16.85 -0.34
N TYR A 41 -7.43 17.11 0.61
CA TYR A 41 -6.47 16.13 1.05
C TYR A 41 -7.18 14.87 1.57
N SER A 42 -8.08 15.03 2.54
CA SER A 42 -8.72 13.90 3.22
C SER A 42 -9.61 13.10 2.27
N GLU A 43 -10.40 13.76 1.42
CA GLU A 43 -11.25 13.10 0.42
C GLU A 43 -10.44 12.28 -0.58
N LEU A 44 -9.28 12.79 -1.02
CA LEU A 44 -8.38 12.06 -1.91
C LEU A 44 -7.68 10.92 -1.17
N ALA A 45 -7.13 11.19 0.01
CA ALA A 45 -6.33 10.23 0.80
C ALA A 45 -7.12 8.98 1.23
N VAL A 46 -8.45 9.07 1.28
CA VAL A 46 -9.35 7.96 1.63
C VAL A 46 -10.21 7.49 0.45
N GLY A 47 -9.86 7.89 -0.77
CA GLY A 47 -10.45 7.34 -2.00
C GLY A 47 -11.87 7.81 -2.33
N VAL A 48 -12.34 8.92 -1.75
CA VAL A 48 -13.71 9.46 -1.98
C VAL A 48 -13.77 10.32 -3.23
N SER A 49 -12.80 11.21 -3.44
CA SER A 49 -12.77 12.06 -4.63
C SER A 49 -12.18 11.35 -5.86
N ASP A 50 -11.30 10.38 -5.64
CA ASP A 50 -10.67 9.54 -6.66
C ASP A 50 -10.22 8.22 -6.01
N THR A 51 -10.71 7.08 -6.50
CA THR A 51 -10.42 5.76 -5.91
C THR A 51 -8.94 5.39 -5.98
N ILE A 52 -8.20 5.95 -6.94
CA ILE A 52 -6.74 5.77 -7.06
C ILE A 52 -6.00 6.37 -5.85
N GLY A 53 -6.65 7.28 -5.12
CA GLY A 53 -6.19 7.82 -3.85
C GLY A 53 -6.06 6.79 -2.73
N ASN A 54 -6.89 5.75 -2.71
CA ASN A 54 -6.82 4.69 -1.71
C ASN A 54 -7.62 3.46 -2.14
N PHE A 55 -6.94 2.44 -2.65
CA PHE A 55 -7.61 1.23 -3.12
C PHE A 55 -8.23 0.44 -1.96
N SER A 56 -7.52 0.35 -0.83
CA SER A 56 -8.02 -0.33 0.37
C SER A 56 -9.32 0.27 0.90
N ALA A 57 -9.46 1.59 0.87
CA ALA A 57 -10.68 2.26 1.27
C ALA A 57 -11.80 2.09 0.23
N ALA A 58 -11.47 2.16 -1.06
CA ALA A 58 -12.44 2.01 -2.15
C ALA A 58 -13.03 0.59 -2.19
N GLU A 59 -12.20 -0.45 -2.07
CA GLU A 59 -12.60 -1.87 -2.12
C GLU A 59 -13.64 -2.23 -1.05
N HIS A 60 -13.58 -1.58 0.11
CA HIS A 60 -14.44 -1.86 1.25
C HIS A 60 -15.43 -0.73 1.56
N ALA A 61 -15.57 0.25 0.65
CA ALA A 61 -16.39 1.45 0.82
C ALA A 61 -16.16 2.14 2.19
N LEU A 62 -14.90 2.21 2.63
CA LEU A 62 -14.51 2.79 3.91
C LEU A 62 -14.35 4.31 3.83
N GLY A 63 -14.03 4.86 2.65
CA GLY A 63 -13.80 6.30 2.46
C GLY A 63 -14.89 7.17 3.08
N PRO A 64 -16.17 7.01 2.69
CA PRO A 64 -17.28 7.77 3.28
C PRO A 64 -17.41 7.57 4.80
N LYS A 65 -17.24 6.35 5.30
CA LYS A 65 -17.31 6.04 6.74
C LYS A 65 -16.19 6.70 7.53
N ILE A 66 -14.99 6.77 6.95
CA ILE A 66 -13.85 7.46 7.55
C ILE A 66 -14.16 8.96 7.65
N LEU A 67 -14.67 9.58 6.58
CA LEU A 67 -15.00 11.01 6.59
C LEU A 67 -16.20 11.37 7.49
N GLU A 68 -17.16 10.45 7.66
CA GLU A 68 -18.30 10.65 8.56
C GLU A 68 -17.89 10.60 10.03
N MET A 69 -16.92 9.75 10.36
CA MET A 69 -16.55 9.43 11.75
C MET A 69 -15.28 10.14 12.23
N ASN A 70 -14.62 10.90 11.37
CA ASN A 70 -13.36 11.60 11.65
C ASN A 70 -13.38 13.00 11.06
N SER A 71 -12.68 13.94 11.68
CA SER A 71 -12.51 15.28 11.11
C SER A 71 -11.40 15.29 10.05
N TYR A 72 -11.50 16.19 9.07
CA TYR A 72 -10.41 16.41 8.11
C TYR A 72 -9.09 16.81 8.79
N ASP A 73 -9.17 17.50 9.93
CA ASP A 73 -8.02 17.87 10.75
C ASP A 73 -7.33 16.64 11.36
N SER A 74 -8.07 15.66 11.89
CA SER A 74 -7.46 14.47 12.48
C SER A 74 -6.79 13.57 11.43
N ILE A 75 -7.40 13.44 10.25
CA ILE A 75 -6.81 12.73 9.10
C ILE A 75 -5.54 13.44 8.61
N SER A 76 -5.57 14.77 8.54
CA SER A 76 -4.41 15.57 8.11
C SER A 76 -3.29 15.57 9.15
N LYS A 77 -3.60 15.51 10.45
CA LYS A 77 -2.60 15.32 11.52
C LYS A 77 -1.86 13.99 11.37
N LEU A 78 -2.57 12.91 11.09
CA LEU A 78 -1.93 11.63 10.76
C LEU A 78 -1.02 11.79 9.53
N ALA A 79 -1.48 12.49 8.49
CA ALA A 79 -0.69 12.73 7.28
C ALA A 79 0.62 13.48 7.54
N ILE A 80 0.59 14.48 8.41
CA ILE A 80 1.78 15.25 8.81
C ILE A 80 2.80 14.31 9.47
N ASN A 81 2.37 13.47 10.42
CA ASN A 81 3.24 12.49 11.07
C ASN A 81 3.80 11.49 10.04
N LEU A 82 2.98 11.04 9.08
CA LEU A 82 3.40 10.14 7.99
C LEU A 82 4.39 10.78 7.00
N SER A 83 4.46 12.12 6.96
CA SER A 83 5.34 12.88 6.06
C SER A 83 6.67 13.26 6.71
N GLU A 84 6.92 12.85 7.96
CA GLU A 84 8.16 13.18 8.67
C GLU A 84 9.41 12.68 7.93
N ILE A 85 10.43 13.55 7.84
CA ILE A 85 11.67 13.26 7.11
C ILE A 85 12.36 11.98 7.63
N ASN A 86 12.26 11.65 8.91
CA ASN A 86 12.93 10.48 9.49
C ASN A 86 11.99 9.29 9.74
N ILE A 87 10.80 9.29 9.12
CA ILE A 87 9.85 8.19 9.29
C ILE A 87 10.43 6.85 8.83
N LYS A 88 10.09 5.81 9.60
CA LYS A 88 10.41 4.41 9.32
C LYS A 88 9.11 3.62 9.29
N ALA A 89 9.10 2.47 8.62
CA ALA A 89 7.91 1.62 8.54
C ALA A 89 7.35 1.22 9.91
N MET A 90 8.21 1.00 10.91
CA MET A 90 7.75 0.74 12.29
C MET A 90 6.89 1.88 12.87
N HIS A 91 7.20 3.13 12.53
CA HIS A 91 6.44 4.30 13.00
C HIS A 91 5.08 4.41 12.30
N VAL A 92 4.95 3.98 11.05
CA VAL A 92 3.69 4.08 10.28
C VAL A 92 2.55 3.37 11.01
N ALA A 93 2.77 2.11 11.39
CA ALA A 93 1.77 1.34 12.12
C ALA A 93 1.49 1.94 13.51
N ASP A 94 2.49 2.52 14.18
CA ASP A 94 2.29 3.18 15.47
C ASP A 94 1.49 4.48 15.34
N PHE A 95 1.78 5.32 14.35
CA PHE A 95 1.03 6.55 14.09
C PHE A 95 -0.42 6.27 13.69
N ILE A 96 -0.67 5.26 12.85
CA ILE A 96 -2.04 4.86 12.48
C ILE A 96 -2.81 4.41 13.73
N TYR A 97 -2.19 3.61 14.60
CA TYR A 97 -2.82 3.14 15.83
C TYR A 97 -3.13 4.28 16.79
N GLN A 98 -2.14 5.14 17.04
CA GLN A 98 -2.24 6.27 17.95
C GLN A 98 -3.22 7.34 17.49
N ALA A 99 -3.38 7.52 16.17
CA ALA A 99 -4.37 8.44 15.62
C ALA A 99 -5.81 7.99 15.95
N ASN A 100 -6.01 6.69 16.21
CA ASN A 100 -7.28 6.10 16.64
C ASN A 100 -8.48 6.56 15.78
N LEU A 101 -8.30 6.57 14.46
CA LEU A 101 -9.30 7.02 13.50
C LEU A 101 -10.20 5.83 13.11
N PRO A 102 -11.50 5.81 13.45
CA PRO A 102 -12.38 4.70 13.08
C PRO A 102 -12.32 4.42 11.58
N TYR A 103 -12.32 3.12 11.23
CA TYR A 103 -12.22 2.58 9.87
C TYR A 103 -10.88 2.81 9.13
N LEU A 104 -9.98 3.66 9.62
CA LEU A 104 -8.66 3.89 9.05
C LEU A 104 -7.63 2.98 9.72
N LYS A 105 -7.48 1.76 9.17
CA LYS A 105 -6.51 0.76 9.64
C LYS A 105 -5.24 0.75 8.78
N ILE A 106 -4.34 -0.21 9.03
CA ILE A 106 -3.04 -0.31 8.34
C ILE A 106 -3.20 -0.31 6.82
N GLY A 107 -4.17 -1.03 6.25
CA GLY A 107 -4.41 -1.02 4.79
C GLY A 107 -4.59 0.39 4.22
N VAL A 108 -5.51 1.17 4.80
CA VAL A 108 -5.79 2.55 4.37
C VAL A 108 -4.62 3.49 4.70
N GLY A 109 -4.11 3.44 5.93
CA GLY A 109 -3.08 4.38 6.39
C GLY A 109 -1.71 4.14 5.76
N SER A 110 -1.36 2.91 5.42
CA SER A 110 -0.10 2.60 4.70
C SER A 110 -0.14 3.06 3.24
N GLU A 111 -1.31 3.06 2.59
CA GLU A 111 -1.47 3.71 1.27
C GLU A 111 -1.26 5.21 1.34
N MET A 112 -1.84 5.88 2.35
CA MET A 112 -1.56 7.30 2.59
C MET A 112 -0.06 7.53 2.81
N ALA A 113 0.58 6.70 3.62
CA ALA A 113 2.02 6.80 3.91
C ALA A 113 2.87 6.60 2.66
N CYS A 114 2.53 5.60 1.83
CA CYS A 114 3.22 5.34 0.57
C CYS A 114 3.05 6.52 -0.41
N LEU A 115 1.84 7.05 -0.59
CA LEU A 115 1.61 8.20 -1.46
C LEU A 115 2.33 9.48 -1.00
N LEU A 116 2.57 9.64 0.31
CA LEU A 116 3.33 10.76 0.88
C LEU A 116 4.86 10.56 0.80
N GLN A 117 5.34 9.32 0.87
CA GLN A 117 6.76 8.97 0.89
C GLN A 117 7.07 7.76 -0.04
N PRO A 118 6.82 7.88 -1.35
CA PRO A 118 6.73 6.72 -2.25
C PRO A 118 8.06 6.04 -2.57
N SER A 119 9.18 6.70 -2.28
CA SER A 119 10.52 6.11 -2.33
C SER A 119 10.91 5.31 -1.07
N ARG A 120 10.15 5.42 0.04
CA ARG A 120 10.58 4.93 1.37
C ARG A 120 9.58 4.04 2.08
N LEU A 121 8.29 4.32 1.92
CA LEU A 121 7.19 3.62 2.58
C LEU A 121 6.39 2.86 1.53
N TRP A 122 5.84 1.71 1.93
CA TRP A 122 5.12 0.80 1.04
C TRP A 122 3.68 0.63 1.49
N VAL A 123 2.89 0.06 0.58
CA VAL A 123 1.50 -0.29 0.85
C VAL A 123 1.44 -1.61 1.63
N GLY A 124 0.62 -1.66 2.67
CA GLY A 124 0.36 -2.82 3.52
C GLY A 124 -1.06 -3.34 3.36
N ASN A 125 -1.50 -3.56 2.12
CA ASN A 125 -2.81 -4.13 1.79
C ASN A 125 -2.67 -5.63 1.43
N VAL A 126 -3.81 -6.27 1.15
CA VAL A 126 -3.88 -7.71 0.85
C VAL A 126 -2.98 -8.10 -0.34
N ARG A 127 -2.96 -7.29 -1.42
CA ARG A 127 -2.19 -7.56 -2.65
C ARG A 127 -0.69 -7.59 -2.38
N THR A 128 -0.20 -6.56 -1.67
CA THR A 128 1.22 -6.43 -1.33
C THR A 128 1.65 -7.45 -0.28
N ILE A 129 0.78 -7.78 0.69
CA ILE A 129 1.04 -8.85 1.66
C ILE A 129 1.10 -10.20 0.98
N TRP A 130 0.16 -10.52 0.07
CA TRP A 130 0.19 -11.77 -0.67
C TRP A 130 1.49 -11.94 -1.46
N CYS A 131 1.94 -10.92 -2.20
CA CYS A 131 3.22 -10.98 -2.91
C CYS A 131 4.41 -11.17 -1.97
N HIS A 132 4.38 -10.50 -0.80
CA HIS A 132 5.38 -10.74 0.25
C HIS A 132 5.41 -12.20 0.70
N LEU A 133 4.24 -12.83 0.88
CA LEU A 133 4.10 -14.22 1.31
C LEU A 133 4.56 -15.21 0.23
N VAL A 134 4.27 -14.95 -1.05
CA VAL A 134 4.78 -15.76 -2.16
C VAL A 134 6.31 -15.78 -2.16
N VAL A 135 6.96 -14.62 -1.99
CA VAL A 135 8.43 -14.55 -1.90
C VAL A 135 8.95 -15.18 -0.60
N LYS A 136 8.24 -15.03 0.52
CA LYS A 136 8.58 -15.64 1.82
C LYS A 136 8.61 -17.17 1.71
N HIS A 137 7.68 -17.75 0.96
CA HIS A 137 7.55 -19.19 0.75
C HIS A 137 8.17 -19.67 -0.57
N GLU A 138 9.19 -18.94 -1.05
CA GLU A 138 10.02 -19.34 -2.20
C GLU A 138 9.25 -19.62 -3.51
N GLY A 139 8.08 -18.99 -3.68
CA GLY A 139 7.20 -19.15 -4.85
C GLY A 139 6.03 -20.12 -4.64
N ASP A 140 5.88 -20.71 -3.45
CA ASP A 140 4.71 -21.52 -3.10
C ASP A 140 3.50 -20.61 -2.79
N TRP A 141 2.73 -20.30 -3.83
CA TRP A 141 1.51 -19.50 -3.73
C TRP A 141 0.38 -20.22 -3.00
N GLY A 142 0.41 -21.57 -2.93
CA GLY A 142 -0.56 -22.35 -2.16
C GLY A 142 -0.40 -22.11 -0.65
N ILE A 143 0.85 -22.18 -0.16
CA ILE A 143 1.18 -21.85 1.23
C ILE A 143 0.93 -20.36 1.51
N ALA A 144 1.27 -19.46 0.58
CA ALA A 144 1.00 -18.04 0.72
C ALA A 144 -0.50 -17.74 0.89
N ASN A 145 -1.36 -18.41 0.10
CA ASN A 145 -2.81 -18.29 0.20
C ASN A 145 -3.35 -18.79 1.53
N GLU A 146 -2.85 -19.93 2.02
CA GLU A 146 -3.28 -20.47 3.31
C GLU A 146 -2.87 -19.57 4.47
N GLU A 147 -1.62 -19.07 4.47
CA GLU A 147 -1.16 -18.12 5.50
C GLU A 147 -1.98 -16.82 5.47
N LEU A 148 -2.28 -16.29 4.28
CA LEU A 148 -3.10 -15.09 4.13
C LEU A 148 -4.53 -15.28 4.67
N ARG A 149 -5.13 -16.48 4.50
CA ARG A 149 -6.46 -16.78 5.05
C ARG A 149 -6.47 -16.76 6.56
N LEU A 150 -5.42 -17.25 7.22
CA LEU A 150 -5.31 -17.20 8.67
C LEU A 150 -5.40 -15.75 9.19
N TYR A 151 -4.85 -14.79 8.45
CA TYR A 151 -4.95 -13.36 8.80
C TYR A 151 -6.33 -12.75 8.59
N LYS A 152 -7.18 -13.35 7.75
CA LYS A 152 -8.55 -12.87 7.47
C LYS A 152 -9.60 -13.43 8.45
N VAL A 153 -9.32 -14.57 9.10
CA VAL A 153 -10.28 -15.30 9.94
C VAL A 153 -10.33 -14.78 11.38
N ASP A 154 -9.26 -14.15 11.87
CA ASP A 154 -9.24 -13.55 13.20
C ASP A 154 -10.17 -12.34 13.33
N ASP A 155 -10.70 -12.10 14.54
CA ASP A 155 -11.53 -10.93 14.86
C ASP A 155 -10.83 -9.64 14.43
N THR A 156 -11.27 -9.13 13.28
CA THR A 156 -10.73 -7.95 12.57
C THR A 156 -10.78 -6.67 13.41
N THR A 157 -11.48 -6.67 14.54
CA THR A 157 -11.60 -5.53 15.46
C THR A 157 -10.65 -5.61 16.65
N SER A 158 -9.99 -6.75 16.86
CA SER A 158 -9.13 -6.98 18.02
C SER A 158 -7.76 -6.28 17.92
N GLU A 159 -7.21 -5.89 19.08
CA GLU A 159 -5.84 -5.37 19.16
C GLU A 159 -4.81 -6.41 18.67
N MET A 160 -5.08 -7.70 18.88
CA MET A 160 -4.25 -8.80 18.39
C MET A 160 -4.16 -8.81 16.87
N HIS A 161 -5.28 -8.64 16.17
CA HIS A 161 -5.31 -8.53 14.72
C HIS A 161 -4.46 -7.36 14.24
N TYR A 162 -4.57 -6.18 14.88
CA TYR A 162 -3.72 -5.04 14.53
C TYR A 162 -2.22 -5.34 14.71
N ARG A 163 -1.84 -6.03 15.80
CA ARG A 163 -0.45 -6.41 16.07
C ARG A 163 0.10 -7.37 15.00
N ILE A 164 -0.71 -8.31 14.52
CA ILE A 164 -0.35 -9.22 13.42
C ILE A 164 -0.06 -8.42 12.15
N TRP A 165 -0.99 -7.56 11.73
CA TRP A 165 -0.80 -6.70 10.55
C TRP A 165 0.41 -5.77 10.68
N LYS A 166 0.65 -5.23 11.88
CA LYS A 166 1.85 -4.42 12.17
C LYS A 166 3.13 -5.23 11.97
N ASP A 167 3.21 -6.43 12.53
CA ASP A 167 4.41 -7.27 12.42
C ASP A 167 4.70 -7.66 10.96
N ILE A 168 3.66 -8.06 10.22
CA ILE A 168 3.76 -8.35 8.79
C ILE A 168 4.29 -7.11 8.05
N TYR A 169 3.61 -5.96 8.21
CA TYR A 169 3.95 -4.71 7.52
C TYR A 169 5.44 -4.34 7.68
N ILE A 170 5.98 -4.47 8.88
CA ILE A 170 7.38 -4.13 9.18
C ILE A 170 8.37 -5.08 8.50
N ARG A 171 8.02 -6.37 8.36
CA ARG A 171 8.89 -7.41 7.79
C ARG A 171 8.88 -7.45 6.26
N MET A 172 7.92 -6.81 5.61
CA MET A 172 7.73 -6.88 4.16
C MET A 172 8.90 -6.35 3.35
N LYS A 173 9.64 -5.35 3.87
CA LYS A 173 10.65 -4.58 3.11
C LYS A 173 11.57 -5.44 2.24
N PHE A 174 12.19 -6.46 2.83
CA PHE A 174 13.18 -7.28 2.14
C PHE A 174 12.57 -8.01 0.92
N ASN A 175 11.36 -8.54 1.06
CA ASN A 175 10.68 -9.22 -0.03
C ASN A 175 10.16 -8.23 -1.09
N LEU A 176 9.70 -7.05 -0.67
CA LEU A 176 9.32 -5.98 -1.61
C LEU A 176 10.50 -5.46 -2.43
N ASP A 177 11.68 -5.39 -1.80
CA ASP A 177 12.91 -5.03 -2.50
C ASP A 177 13.28 -6.09 -3.54
N LYS A 178 13.12 -7.39 -3.21
CA LYS A 178 13.28 -8.48 -4.19
C LYS A 178 12.27 -8.39 -5.34
N ILE A 179 11.00 -8.09 -5.07
CA ILE A 179 9.97 -7.91 -6.10
C ILE A 179 10.33 -6.76 -7.03
N TYR A 180 10.84 -5.65 -6.49
CA TYR A 180 11.36 -4.57 -7.30
C TYR A 180 12.49 -5.06 -8.23
N ASP A 181 13.49 -5.75 -7.69
CA ASP A 181 14.63 -6.23 -8.49
C ASP A 181 14.20 -7.20 -9.60
N LEU A 182 13.22 -8.07 -9.31
CA LEU A 182 12.58 -8.96 -10.29
C LEU A 182 11.86 -8.16 -11.38
N SER A 183 11.06 -7.18 -10.98
CA SER A 183 10.31 -6.35 -11.92
C SER A 183 11.20 -5.55 -12.86
N VAL A 184 12.42 -5.18 -12.46
CA VAL A 184 13.40 -4.53 -13.34
C VAL A 184 13.85 -5.47 -14.46
N VAL A 185 13.98 -6.77 -14.18
CA VAL A 185 14.31 -7.77 -15.21
C VAL A 185 13.16 -7.90 -16.20
N TRP A 186 11.92 -8.08 -15.70
CA TRP A 186 10.73 -8.14 -16.56
C TRP A 186 10.55 -6.86 -17.39
N ALA A 187 10.81 -5.69 -16.81
CA ALA A 187 10.72 -4.40 -17.49
C ALA A 187 11.71 -4.30 -18.65
N LYS A 188 12.94 -4.77 -18.45
CA LYS A 188 13.94 -4.85 -19.53
C LYS A 188 13.50 -5.78 -20.65
N GLU A 189 12.93 -6.94 -20.33
CA GLU A 189 12.45 -7.91 -21.32
C GLU A 189 11.29 -7.36 -22.16
N GLN A 190 10.43 -6.53 -21.56
CA GLN A 190 9.29 -5.91 -22.23
C GLN A 190 9.59 -4.50 -22.80
N ASN A 191 10.84 -4.02 -22.71
CA ASN A 191 11.26 -2.67 -23.09
C ASN A 191 10.45 -1.54 -22.42
N ILE A 192 10.10 -1.72 -21.15
CA ILE A 192 9.41 -0.74 -20.31
C ILE A 192 10.41 -0.18 -19.29
N GLU A 193 10.37 1.14 -19.05
CA GLU A 193 11.13 1.75 -17.96
C GLU A 193 10.41 1.58 -16.62
N PRO A 194 11.06 1.02 -15.58
CA PRO A 194 10.50 0.96 -14.24
C PRO A 194 10.11 2.33 -13.68
N GLY A 195 9.15 2.34 -12.75
CA GLY A 195 8.78 3.54 -12.01
C GLY A 195 9.94 4.07 -11.16
N LYS A 196 10.10 5.40 -11.09
CA LYS A 196 11.15 6.04 -10.30
C LYS A 196 10.88 5.91 -8.81
N GLU A 197 9.61 6.04 -8.43
CA GLU A 197 9.17 5.88 -7.06
C GLU A 197 9.00 4.40 -6.72
N LYS A 198 10.03 3.83 -6.08
CA LYS A 198 10.19 2.39 -5.86
C LYS A 198 8.91 1.71 -5.36
N TYR A 199 8.29 2.21 -4.29
CA TYR A 199 7.21 1.48 -3.65
C TYR A 199 5.84 1.71 -4.29
N LEU A 200 5.66 2.77 -5.09
CA LEU A 200 4.49 2.85 -5.99
C LEU A 200 4.63 1.88 -7.17
N TRP A 201 5.84 1.68 -7.67
CA TRP A 201 6.08 0.67 -8.70
C TRP A 201 5.81 -0.73 -8.17
N VAL A 202 6.31 -1.04 -6.96
CA VAL A 202 6.04 -2.32 -6.30
C VAL A 202 4.54 -2.50 -6.02
N ASP A 203 3.82 -1.48 -5.55
CA ASP A 203 2.35 -1.53 -5.35
C ASP A 203 1.61 -1.92 -6.64
N ALA A 204 1.98 -1.31 -7.76
CA ALA A 204 1.41 -1.63 -9.08
C ALA A 204 1.72 -3.08 -9.49
N ILE A 205 2.98 -3.53 -9.36
CA ILE A 205 3.38 -4.92 -9.65
C ILE A 205 2.58 -5.91 -8.80
N CYS A 206 2.52 -5.68 -7.48
CA CYS A 206 1.83 -6.57 -6.55
C CYS A 206 0.32 -6.64 -6.86
N SER A 207 -0.27 -5.52 -7.27
CA SER A 207 -1.68 -5.49 -7.65
C SER A 207 -1.95 -6.36 -8.88
N HIS A 208 -1.13 -6.22 -9.91
CA HIS A 208 -1.30 -7.03 -11.13
C HIS A 208 -0.98 -8.51 -10.94
N LEU A 209 0.01 -8.85 -10.09
CA LEU A 209 0.30 -10.25 -9.76
C LEU A 209 -0.86 -10.89 -9.00
N TYR A 210 -1.46 -10.17 -8.04
CA TYR A 210 -2.58 -10.66 -7.25
C TYR A 210 -3.84 -10.85 -8.10
N ASP A 211 -4.11 -9.93 -9.05
CA ASP A 211 -5.28 -10.04 -9.93
C ASP A 211 -5.16 -11.18 -10.96
N CYS A 212 -3.97 -11.79 -11.09
CA CYS A 212 -3.68 -12.94 -11.96
C CYS A 212 -3.71 -14.29 -11.22
N GLU A 213 -3.85 -14.29 -9.89
CA GLU A 213 -4.12 -15.49 -9.07
C GLU A 213 -5.51 -16.07 -9.38
#